data_AF-A0A1Z8AA87-F1
#
_entry.id   AF-A0A1Z8AA87-F1
#
_cell.length_a   1.000
_cell.length_b   1.000
_cell.length_c   1.000
_cell.angle_alpha   90.00
_cell.angle_beta   90.00
_cell.angle_gamma   90.00
#
_symmetry.space_group_name_H-M   'P 1'
#
loop_
_entity.id
_entity.type
_entity.pdbx_description
1 polymer ?
#
loop_
_entity_poly.entity_id
_entity_poly.type
_entity_poly.pdbx_seq_one_letter_code
_entity_poly.pdbx_strand_id
1 'polypeptide(L)'
;MMSMRRLSKYVAEGGFNPVLIDYPSGETTIELLAEGIFSGLPKGGKLHFVGHSLGGVLSVRVAKMLPDARRGRIVQIGAPNFGSEIAQRVAIFDKLIGPALAELVPHSGEDTVGLDIGAIAGTAAIPAYGLITGIEGLNDGKVSVVSAWGNAPEGNRISFPVAHSIMMQDRRVIDATVQFLKTGSFSV
;
A
#
# COMPACT_ATOMS: atom_id res chain seq x y z
N MET A 1 -6.05 -10.88 7.69
CA MET A 1 -4.93 -11.60 8.34
C MET A 1 -4.07 -12.57 7.50
N MET A 2 -4.56 -13.54 6.69
CA MET A 2 -3.68 -14.57 6.09
C MET A 2 -2.68 -14.06 5.03
N SER A 3 -3.04 -13.02 4.25
CA SER A 3 -2.25 -12.57 3.09
C SER A 3 -0.85 -12.08 3.46
N MET A 4 -0.71 -11.30 4.53
CA MET A 4 0.57 -10.67 4.92
C MET A 4 1.50 -11.58 5.73
N ARG A 5 1.07 -12.81 6.09
CA ARG A 5 1.83 -13.69 6.99
C ARG A 5 3.21 -14.05 6.44
N ARG A 6 3.31 -14.37 5.14
CA ARG A 6 4.57 -14.71 4.51
C ARG A 6 5.54 -13.53 4.54
N LEU A 7 5.09 -12.35 4.13
CA LEU A 7 5.89 -11.12 4.17
C LEU A 7 6.34 -10.80 5.59
N SER A 8 5.44 -10.87 6.58
CA SER A 8 5.75 -10.64 7.99
C SER A 8 6.87 -11.56 8.49
N LYS A 9 6.84 -12.86 8.15
CA LYS A 9 7.93 -13.78 8.49
C LYS A 9 9.30 -13.29 7.98
N TYR A 10 9.38 -12.87 6.72
CA TYR A 10 10.65 -12.38 6.15
C TYR A 10 11.08 -11.02 6.69
N VAL A 11 10.12 -10.15 7.04
CA VAL A 11 10.42 -8.91 7.74
C VAL A 11 11.02 -9.21 9.12
N ALA A 12 10.51 -10.21 9.84
CA ALA A 12 11.09 -10.66 11.10
C ALA A 12 12.51 -11.21 10.94
N GLU A 13 12.73 -12.10 9.95
CA GLU A 13 14.06 -12.60 9.58
C GLU A 13 15.02 -11.47 9.16
N GLY A 14 14.47 -10.38 8.64
CA GLY A 14 15.19 -9.14 8.32
C GLY A 14 15.66 -8.33 9.53
N GLY A 15 15.31 -8.72 10.76
CA GLY A 15 15.71 -8.04 12.00
C GLY A 15 14.68 -7.04 12.55
N PHE A 16 13.44 -7.07 12.04
CA PHE A 16 12.35 -6.24 12.56
C PHE A 16 11.42 -7.05 13.48
N ASN A 17 10.55 -6.36 14.22
CA ASN A 17 9.50 -6.99 15.03
C ASN A 17 8.11 -6.67 14.47
N PRO A 18 7.65 -7.35 13.40
CA PRO A 18 6.41 -7.01 12.71
C PRO A 18 5.18 -7.36 13.54
N VAL A 19 4.21 -6.43 13.55
CA VAL A 19 2.86 -6.66 14.07
C VAL A 19 1.89 -6.61 12.90
N LEU A 20 1.06 -7.65 12.75
CA LEU A 20 0.00 -7.66 11.74
C LEU A 20 -1.21 -6.90 12.28
N ILE A 21 -1.64 -5.90 11.52
CA ILE A 21 -2.81 -5.07 11.85
C ILE A 21 -3.91 -5.40 10.85
N ASP A 22 -5.03 -5.91 11.36
CA ASP A 22 -6.29 -6.02 10.61
C ASP A 22 -7.12 -4.76 10.88
N TYR A 23 -7.95 -4.40 9.90
CA TYR A 23 -8.84 -3.24 9.99
C TYR A 23 -10.12 -3.50 9.17
N PRO A 24 -11.30 -3.02 9.60
CA PRO A 24 -12.58 -3.31 8.96
C PRO A 24 -12.79 -2.43 7.72
N SER A 25 -12.11 -2.77 6.62
CA SER A 25 -12.09 -1.97 5.38
C SER A 25 -13.45 -1.74 4.71
N GLY A 26 -14.50 -2.47 5.11
CA GLY A 26 -15.83 -2.39 4.52
C GLY A 26 -16.86 -1.62 5.36
N GLU A 27 -16.48 -1.11 6.53
CA GLU A 27 -17.46 -0.63 7.53
C GLU A 27 -17.34 0.86 7.86
N THR A 28 -16.20 1.49 7.56
CA THR A 28 -15.94 2.89 7.93
C THR A 28 -15.04 3.62 6.92
N THR A 29 -14.80 4.92 7.14
CA THR A 29 -14.01 5.83 6.27
C THR A 29 -12.51 5.57 6.40
N ILE A 30 -11.71 6.03 5.43
CA ILE A 30 -10.25 5.85 5.52
C ILE A 30 -9.67 6.63 6.72
N GLU A 31 -10.26 7.77 7.06
CA GLU A 31 -9.87 8.56 8.24
C GLU A 31 -10.05 7.77 9.54
N LEU A 32 -11.25 7.23 9.77
CA LEU A 32 -11.55 6.46 10.99
C LEU A 32 -10.73 5.16 11.08
N LEU A 33 -10.43 4.54 9.94
CA LEU A 33 -9.49 3.41 9.89
C LEU A 33 -8.08 3.84 10.34
N ALA A 34 -7.58 4.99 9.86
CA ALA A 34 -6.26 5.51 10.24
C ALA A 34 -6.20 5.86 11.73
N GLU A 35 -7.21 6.53 12.27
CA GLU A 35 -7.33 6.83 13.70
C GLU A 35 -7.35 5.56 14.56
N GLY A 36 -8.15 4.57 14.16
CA GLY A 36 -8.22 3.28 14.83
C GLY A 36 -6.87 2.60 14.89
N ILE A 37 -6.16 2.53 13.76
CA ILE A 37 -4.80 1.98 13.68
C ILE A 37 -3.85 2.77 14.58
N PHE A 38 -3.85 4.10 14.48
CA PHE A 38 -2.98 4.98 15.24
C PHE A 38 -3.15 4.81 16.75
N SER A 39 -4.39 4.68 17.22
CA SER A 39 -4.71 4.53 18.64
C SER A 39 -4.06 3.29 19.28
N GLY A 40 -3.93 2.21 18.49
CA GLY A 40 -3.33 0.93 18.90
C GLY A 40 -1.82 0.84 18.74
N LEU A 41 -1.15 1.86 18.20
CA LEU A 41 0.30 1.80 18.00
C LEU A 41 1.07 1.90 19.33
N PRO A 42 2.27 1.28 19.42
CA PRO A 42 3.18 1.50 20.54
C PRO A 42 3.43 2.99 20.77
N LYS A 43 3.61 3.41 22.03
CA LYS A 43 3.84 4.83 22.38
C LYS A 43 5.30 5.29 22.18
N GLY A 44 6.25 4.36 22.10
CA GLY A 44 7.67 4.65 21.94
C GLY A 44 8.28 4.05 20.68
N GLY A 45 9.53 4.45 20.39
CA GLY A 45 10.31 3.94 19.26
C GLY A 45 9.90 4.48 17.90
N LYS A 46 10.76 4.21 16.91
CA LYS A 46 10.55 4.52 15.49
C LYS A 46 9.69 3.41 14.87
N LEU A 47 8.66 3.79 14.12
CA LEU A 47 7.69 2.85 13.55
C LEU A 47 7.80 2.81 12.03
N HIS A 48 7.97 1.60 11.49
CA HIS A 48 7.96 1.34 10.06
C HIS A 48 6.62 0.75 9.65
N PHE A 49 6.18 1.02 8.42
CA PHE A 49 4.91 0.54 7.89
C PHE A 49 5.11 -0.21 6.58
N VAL A 50 4.39 -1.31 6.42
CA VAL A 50 4.29 -2.04 5.16
C VAL A 50 2.81 -2.27 4.88
N GLY A 51 2.32 -1.70 3.78
CA GLY A 51 0.90 -1.71 3.45
C GLY A 51 0.66 -2.24 2.04
N HIS A 52 -0.24 -3.21 1.91
CA HIS A 52 -0.75 -3.67 0.61
C HIS A 52 -2.08 -2.99 0.30
N SER A 53 -2.28 -2.58 -0.96
CA SER A 53 -3.53 -1.97 -1.43
C SER A 53 -3.96 -0.80 -0.53
N LEU A 54 -5.20 -0.78 -0.02
CA LEU A 54 -5.69 0.24 0.93
C LEU A 54 -4.77 0.42 2.17
N GLY A 55 -4.11 -0.64 2.63
CA GLY A 55 -3.17 -0.56 3.76
C GLY A 55 -1.96 0.34 3.46
N GLY A 56 -1.57 0.44 2.18
CA GLY A 56 -0.53 1.38 1.74
C GLY A 56 -0.99 2.82 1.86
N VAL A 57 -2.24 3.14 1.47
CA VAL A 57 -2.81 4.48 1.64
C VAL A 57 -2.93 4.85 3.12
N LEU A 58 -3.44 3.92 3.94
CA LEU A 58 -3.54 4.08 5.39
C LEU A 58 -2.18 4.33 6.05
N SER A 59 -1.12 3.66 5.59
CA SER A 59 0.22 3.79 6.19
C SER A 59 0.77 5.21 6.14
N VAL A 60 0.49 5.97 5.07
CA VAL A 60 0.92 7.37 4.94
C VAL A 60 0.15 8.25 5.92
N ARG A 61 -1.17 8.08 6.03
CA ARG A 61 -2.01 8.84 6.97
C ARG A 61 -1.58 8.60 8.42
N VAL A 62 -1.44 7.33 8.80
CA VAL A 62 -0.98 6.93 10.14
C VAL A 62 0.42 7.47 10.44
N ALA A 63 1.35 7.44 9.48
CA ALA A 63 2.68 7.98 9.66
C ALA A 63 2.67 9.51 9.90
N LYS A 64 1.83 10.26 9.18
CA LYS A 64 1.68 11.72 9.38
C LYS A 64 1.15 12.08 10.77
N MET A 65 0.35 11.21 11.39
CA MET A 65 -0.13 11.41 12.76
C MET A 65 0.98 11.21 13.82
N LEU A 66 2.09 10.54 13.47
CA LEU A 66 3.23 10.39 14.37
C LEU A 66 4.11 11.64 14.38
N PRO A 67 4.76 11.96 15.52
CA PRO A 67 5.86 12.93 15.55
C PRO A 67 6.99 12.51 14.61
N ASP A 68 7.66 13.47 13.97
CA ASP A 68 8.73 13.21 12.99
C ASP A 68 9.81 12.26 13.51
N ALA A 69 10.24 12.43 14.77
CA ALA A 69 11.24 11.58 15.41
C ALA A 69 10.83 10.09 15.50
N ARG A 70 9.53 9.78 15.39
CA ARG A 70 8.97 8.43 15.42
C ARG A 70 8.65 7.86 14.04
N ARG A 71 8.69 8.67 12.98
CA ARG A 71 8.40 8.21 11.62
C ARG A 71 9.56 7.38 11.08
N GLY A 72 9.31 6.10 10.87
CA GLY A 72 10.19 5.17 10.18
C GLY A 72 9.96 5.17 8.68
N ARG A 73 10.31 4.06 8.05
CA ARG A 73 10.16 3.82 6.62
C ARG A 73 8.79 3.27 6.28
N ILE A 74 8.28 3.61 5.11
CA ILE A 74 7.00 3.15 4.59
C ILE A 74 7.25 2.38 3.30
N VAL A 75 6.71 1.17 3.19
CA VAL A 75 6.67 0.42 1.94
C VAL A 75 5.23 0.21 1.52
N GLN A 76 4.86 0.78 0.37
CA GLN A 76 3.57 0.60 -0.26
C GLN A 76 3.65 -0.49 -1.34
N ILE A 77 2.73 -1.45 -1.31
CA ILE A 77 2.66 -2.56 -2.26
C ILE A 77 1.33 -2.48 -3.00
N GLY A 78 1.34 -2.06 -4.27
CA GLY A 78 0.13 -1.92 -5.09
C GLY A 78 -0.92 -1.00 -4.46
N ALA A 79 -0.51 0.10 -3.82
CA ALA A 79 -1.42 1.02 -3.16
C ALA A 79 -2.14 1.92 -4.19
N PRO A 80 -3.47 2.06 -4.17
CA PRO A 80 -4.19 2.94 -5.08
C PRO A 80 -4.05 4.41 -4.64
N ASN A 81 -2.84 4.98 -4.72
CA ASN A 81 -2.54 6.29 -4.14
C ASN A 81 -3.29 7.43 -4.84
N PHE A 82 -3.59 7.32 -6.13
CA PHE A 82 -4.35 8.34 -6.87
C PHE A 82 -5.84 8.03 -6.95
N GLY A 83 -6.33 7.26 -5.97
CA GLY A 83 -7.62 6.62 -6.04
C GLY A 83 -7.59 5.33 -6.86
N SER A 84 -8.77 4.76 -7.03
CA SER A 84 -9.00 3.52 -7.73
C SER A 84 -9.70 3.83 -9.05
N GLU A 85 -9.03 3.57 -10.17
CA GLU A 85 -9.64 3.62 -11.50
C GLU A 85 -10.82 2.64 -11.58
N ILE A 86 -10.78 1.55 -10.80
CA ILE A 86 -11.89 0.60 -10.63
C ILE A 86 -13.07 1.22 -9.88
N ALA A 87 -12.85 2.04 -8.85
CA ALA A 87 -13.94 2.68 -8.11
C ALA A 87 -14.78 3.59 -9.03
N GLN A 88 -14.15 4.20 -10.04
CA GLN A 88 -14.85 4.99 -11.06
C GLN A 88 -15.86 4.17 -11.88
N ARG A 89 -15.59 2.88 -12.13
CA ARG A 89 -16.47 1.99 -12.91
C ARG A 89 -17.41 1.13 -12.06
N VAL A 90 -17.00 0.74 -10.87
CA VAL A 90 -17.84 -0.09 -9.98
C VAL A 90 -18.89 0.75 -9.23
N ALA A 91 -18.70 2.07 -9.12
CA ALA A 91 -19.77 3.00 -8.69
C ALA A 91 -21.04 2.92 -9.58
N ILE A 92 -20.92 2.38 -10.80
CA ILE A 92 -22.05 2.17 -11.72
C ILE A 92 -22.81 0.86 -11.41
N PHE A 93 -22.23 -0.08 -10.65
CA PHE A 93 -22.75 -1.45 -10.54
C PHE A 93 -22.99 -2.03 -9.14
N ASP A 94 -22.55 -1.44 -8.01
CA ASP A 94 -22.84 -2.11 -6.73
C ASP A 94 -22.93 -1.23 -5.47
N LYS A 95 -23.94 -1.54 -4.64
CA LYS A 95 -24.13 -1.03 -3.26
C LYS A 95 -23.26 -1.77 -2.23
N LEU A 96 -22.42 -2.72 -2.67
CA LEU A 96 -21.51 -3.53 -1.84
C LEU A 96 -20.13 -2.90 -1.55
N ILE A 97 -19.84 -1.73 -2.11
CA ILE A 97 -18.58 -1.02 -1.89
C ILE A 97 -18.66 -0.30 -0.54
N GLY A 98 -17.97 -0.82 0.48
CA GLY A 98 -17.87 -0.19 1.78
C GLY A 98 -17.29 1.23 1.72
N PRO A 99 -17.57 2.09 2.72
CA PRO A 99 -17.31 3.53 2.68
C PRO A 99 -15.84 3.91 2.38
N ALA A 100 -14.85 3.20 2.94
CA ALA A 100 -13.43 3.47 2.62
C ALA A 100 -13.10 3.26 1.13
N LEU A 101 -13.76 2.32 0.46
CA LEU A 101 -13.51 2.03 -0.95
C LEU A 101 -14.23 3.06 -1.85
N ALA A 102 -15.33 3.65 -1.37
CA ALA A 102 -16.02 4.77 -2.02
C ALA A 102 -15.22 6.08 -1.95
N GLU A 103 -14.34 6.25 -0.94
CA GLU A 103 -13.44 7.39 -0.82
C GLU A 103 -12.24 7.33 -1.77
N LEU A 104 -12.00 6.20 -2.45
CA LEU A 104 -10.93 6.06 -3.44
C LEU A 104 -11.31 6.65 -4.82
N VAL A 105 -12.10 7.73 -4.82
CA VAL A 105 -12.30 8.53 -6.04
C VAL A 105 -10.97 9.11 -6.52
N PRO A 106 -10.76 9.34 -7.84
CA PRO A 106 -9.50 9.88 -8.31
C PRO A 106 -9.10 11.20 -7.63
N HIS A 107 -7.86 11.25 -7.14
CA HIS A 107 -7.29 12.41 -6.45
C HIS A 107 -5.77 12.48 -6.66
N SER A 108 -5.12 13.58 -6.25
CA SER A 108 -3.67 13.83 -6.44
C SER A 108 -2.74 12.99 -5.56
N GLY A 109 -3.29 12.03 -4.81
CA GLY A 109 -2.57 11.33 -3.76
C GLY A 109 -2.34 12.15 -2.50
N GLU A 110 -1.90 11.45 -1.46
CA GLU A 110 -1.40 12.06 -0.24
C GLU A 110 -0.04 12.72 -0.51
N ASP A 111 0.22 13.87 0.11
CA ASP A 111 1.58 14.42 0.17
C ASP A 111 2.51 13.44 0.91
N THR A 112 3.72 13.24 0.41
CA THR A 112 4.72 12.36 1.03
C THR A 112 5.99 13.10 1.47
N VAL A 113 5.98 14.44 1.43
CA VAL A 113 7.09 15.26 1.91
C VAL A 113 7.47 14.89 3.35
N GLY A 114 8.76 14.67 3.57
CA GLY A 114 9.31 14.28 4.87
C GLY A 114 9.12 12.80 5.25
N LEU A 115 8.57 11.97 4.37
CA LEU A 115 8.44 10.52 4.58
C LEU A 115 9.51 9.75 3.80
N ASP A 116 10.15 8.78 4.46
CA ASP A 116 11.03 7.81 3.82
C ASP A 116 10.17 6.66 3.25
N ILE A 117 9.67 6.87 2.03
CA ILE A 117 8.67 6.00 1.38
C ILE A 117 9.22 5.32 0.14
N GLY A 118 8.90 4.05 -0.02
CA GLY A 118 9.15 3.24 -1.20
C GLY A 118 7.86 2.61 -1.72
N ALA A 119 7.70 2.59 -3.04
CA ALA A 119 6.50 2.07 -3.69
C ALA A 119 6.81 0.94 -4.68
N ILE A 120 6.10 -0.18 -4.52
CA ILE A 120 6.23 -1.39 -5.33
C ILE A 120 4.93 -1.60 -6.12
N ALA A 121 5.05 -1.58 -7.45
CA ALA A 121 3.93 -1.81 -8.37
C ALA A 121 3.93 -3.22 -8.95
N GLY A 122 2.75 -3.75 -9.28
CA GLY A 122 2.59 -4.99 -10.05
C GLY A 122 2.27 -4.70 -11.52
N THR A 123 2.66 -5.60 -12.42
CA THR A 123 2.45 -5.43 -13.87
C THR A 123 1.82 -6.64 -14.57
N ALA A 124 1.41 -7.67 -13.83
CA ALA A 124 0.85 -8.90 -14.40
C ALA A 124 -0.68 -8.95 -14.30
N ALA A 125 -1.37 -7.94 -14.84
CA ALA A 125 -2.80 -8.01 -15.06
C ALA A 125 -3.16 -9.19 -15.97
N ILE A 126 -4.23 -9.92 -15.63
CA ILE A 126 -4.81 -10.87 -16.59
C ILE A 126 -5.49 -10.05 -17.69
N PRO A 127 -5.24 -10.32 -18.99
CA PRO A 127 -5.75 -9.49 -20.10
C PRO A 127 -7.27 -9.24 -20.06
N ALA A 128 -8.04 -10.20 -19.54
CA ALA A 128 -9.50 -10.08 -19.39
C ALA A 128 -9.94 -8.94 -18.44
N TYR A 129 -9.09 -8.53 -17.49
CA TYR A 129 -9.42 -7.43 -16.56
C TYR A 129 -9.34 -6.05 -17.21
N GLY A 130 -8.47 -5.82 -18.20
CA GLY A 130 -8.31 -4.49 -18.81
C GLY A 130 -9.61 -3.94 -19.43
N LEU A 131 -10.43 -4.82 -20.02
CA LEU A 131 -11.76 -4.47 -20.55
C LEU A 131 -12.76 -4.08 -19.45
N ILE A 132 -12.67 -4.70 -18.27
CA ILE A 132 -13.59 -4.51 -17.14
C ILE A 132 -13.18 -3.27 -16.32
N THR A 133 -11.89 -3.15 -16.02
CA THR A 133 -11.36 -2.13 -15.10
C THR A 133 -11.15 -0.78 -15.75
N GLY A 134 -10.92 -0.73 -17.06
CA GLY A 134 -10.62 0.52 -17.77
C GLY A 134 -9.28 1.14 -17.43
N ILE A 135 -8.39 0.38 -16.79
CA ILE A 135 -7.05 0.86 -16.44
C ILE A 135 -6.21 0.92 -17.71
N GLU A 136 -5.68 2.10 -18.01
CA GLU A 136 -4.73 2.29 -19.09
C GLU A 136 -3.29 1.99 -18.64
N GLY A 137 -2.48 1.41 -19.53
CA GLY A 137 -1.07 1.11 -19.27
C GLY A 137 -0.81 -0.12 -18.39
N LEU A 138 0.43 -0.23 -17.90
CA LEU A 138 0.86 -1.34 -17.05
C LEU A 138 0.11 -1.30 -15.72
N ASN A 139 -0.41 -2.45 -15.31
CA ASN A 139 -1.19 -2.59 -14.07
C ASN A 139 -1.15 -4.02 -13.54
N ASP A 140 -1.58 -4.20 -12.30
CA ASP A 140 -1.59 -5.49 -11.60
C ASP A 140 -2.95 -6.21 -11.64
N GLY A 141 -3.87 -5.72 -12.48
CA GLY A 141 -5.26 -6.16 -12.56
C GLY A 141 -6.21 -5.37 -11.65
N LYS A 142 -5.71 -4.52 -10.75
CA LYS A 142 -6.53 -3.64 -9.91
C LYS A 142 -6.07 -2.18 -9.85
N VAL A 143 -4.76 -1.94 -9.91
CA VAL A 143 -4.14 -0.64 -9.71
C VAL A 143 -3.11 -0.42 -10.83
N SER A 144 -3.13 0.76 -11.44
CA SER A 144 -2.11 1.15 -12.41
C SER A 144 -0.74 1.28 -11.75
N VAL A 145 0.34 1.08 -12.51
CA VAL A 145 1.70 1.33 -12.02
C VAL A 145 1.86 2.77 -11.53
N VAL A 146 1.21 3.73 -12.22
CA VAL A 146 1.26 5.15 -11.88
C VAL A 146 0.60 5.40 -10.51
N SER A 147 -0.60 4.87 -10.29
CA SER A 147 -1.28 4.98 -8.99
C SER A 147 -0.51 4.22 -7.89
N ALA A 148 0.04 3.04 -8.19
CA ALA A 148 0.86 2.26 -7.26
C ALA A 148 2.12 2.99 -6.79
N TRP A 149 2.80 3.72 -7.68
CA TRP A 149 3.95 4.55 -7.32
C TRP A 149 3.56 5.83 -6.59
N GLY A 150 2.40 6.40 -6.94
CA GLY A 150 1.90 7.60 -6.30
C GLY A 150 2.93 8.72 -6.27
N ASN A 151 3.04 9.37 -5.11
CA ASN A 151 3.98 10.46 -4.88
C ASN A 151 5.34 10.00 -4.32
N ALA A 152 5.63 8.70 -4.26
CA ALA A 152 6.94 8.24 -3.78
C ALA A 152 8.08 8.83 -4.65
N PRO A 153 9.27 9.13 -4.12
CA PRO A 153 10.39 9.64 -4.92
C PRO A 153 10.75 8.71 -6.09
N GLU A 154 11.20 9.25 -7.23
CA GLU A 154 11.49 8.45 -8.43
C GLU A 154 12.48 7.30 -8.19
N GLY A 155 13.55 7.55 -7.43
CA GLY A 155 14.52 6.52 -7.03
C GLY A 155 14.00 5.46 -6.05
N ASN A 156 12.79 5.67 -5.49
CA ASN A 156 12.13 4.79 -4.54
C ASN A 156 10.87 4.17 -5.14
N ARG A 157 10.90 3.90 -6.44
CA ARG A 157 9.84 3.22 -7.20
C ARG A 157 10.39 1.97 -7.86
N ILE A 158 9.68 0.86 -7.77
CA ILE A 158 10.02 -0.38 -8.47
C ILE A 158 8.75 -1.11 -8.93
N SER A 159 8.85 -1.97 -9.93
CA SER A 159 7.73 -2.80 -10.39
C SER A 159 8.15 -4.24 -10.65
N PHE A 160 7.22 -5.18 -10.48
CA PHE A 160 7.42 -6.60 -10.76
C PHE A 160 6.25 -7.19 -11.56
N PRO A 161 6.49 -8.20 -12.43
CA PRO A 161 5.42 -8.91 -13.11
C PRO A 161 4.73 -9.87 -12.14
N VAL A 162 3.81 -9.31 -11.36
CA VAL A 162 2.98 -10.00 -10.37
C VAL A 162 1.59 -9.36 -10.33
N ALA A 163 0.57 -10.17 -10.10
CA ALA A 163 -0.82 -9.73 -10.01
C ALA A 163 -1.14 -9.23 -8.58
N HIS A 164 -2.10 -8.31 -8.47
CA HIS A 164 -2.40 -7.56 -7.24
C HIS A 164 -2.57 -8.44 -5.99
N SER A 165 -3.38 -9.50 -6.11
CA SER A 165 -3.80 -10.33 -4.97
C SER A 165 -2.70 -11.23 -4.40
N ILE A 166 -1.56 -11.36 -5.10
CA ILE A 166 -0.46 -12.26 -4.70
C ILE A 166 0.88 -11.54 -4.51
N MET A 167 0.93 -10.20 -4.65
CA MET A 167 2.16 -9.42 -4.53
C MET A 167 2.90 -9.68 -3.21
N MET A 168 2.17 -9.74 -2.09
CA MET A 168 2.71 -9.99 -0.75
C MET A 168 3.34 -11.38 -0.57
N GLN A 169 3.15 -12.29 -1.53
CA GLN A 169 3.71 -13.64 -1.53
C GLN A 169 4.89 -13.79 -2.51
N ASP A 170 5.09 -12.82 -3.41
CA ASP A 170 6.16 -12.83 -4.40
C ASP A 170 7.50 -12.56 -3.73
N ARG A 171 8.49 -13.41 -4.03
CA ARG A 171 9.80 -13.35 -3.39
C ARG A 171 10.51 -12.01 -3.67
N ARG A 172 10.37 -11.46 -4.87
CA ARG A 172 11.02 -10.21 -5.28
C ARG A 172 10.42 -9.02 -4.55
N VAL A 173 9.10 -9.01 -4.39
CA VAL A 173 8.39 -7.98 -3.60
C VAL A 173 8.81 -8.05 -2.12
N ILE A 174 8.91 -9.25 -1.57
CA ILE A 174 9.35 -9.48 -0.19
C ILE A 174 10.78 -8.97 0.01
N ASP A 175 11.71 -9.36 -0.87
CA ASP A 175 13.11 -8.99 -0.76
C ASP A 175 13.29 -7.47 -0.91
N ALA A 176 12.61 -6.85 -1.88
CA ALA A 176 12.60 -5.40 -2.05
C ALA A 176 12.01 -4.67 -0.83
N THR A 177 10.94 -5.20 -0.24
CA THR A 177 10.36 -4.64 1.00
C THR A 177 11.37 -4.67 2.14
N VAL A 178 12.00 -5.82 2.41
CA VAL A 178 12.97 -5.95 3.50
C VAL A 178 14.20 -5.06 3.24
N GLN A 179 14.68 -4.99 2.00
CA GLN A 179 15.78 -4.12 1.61
C GLN A 179 15.45 -2.66 1.90
N PHE A 180 14.30 -2.17 1.41
CA PHE A 180 13.88 -0.79 1.64
C PHE A 180 13.74 -0.48 3.12
N LEU A 181 13.15 -1.39 3.91
CA LEU A 181 13.05 -1.21 5.36
C LEU A 181 14.41 -1.05 6.04
N LYS A 182 15.47 -1.71 5.53
CA LYS A 182 16.84 -1.61 6.06
C LYS A 182 17.58 -0.37 5.60
N THR A 183 17.49 -0.04 4.31
CA THR A 183 18.40 0.92 3.68
C THR A 183 17.72 2.23 3.27
N GLY A 184 16.41 2.23 3.06
CA GLY A 184 15.68 3.36 2.45
C GLY A 184 15.82 3.42 0.94
N SER A 185 16.31 2.35 0.30
CA SER A 185 16.44 2.25 -1.17
C SER A 185 16.11 0.83 -1.64
N PHE A 186 15.62 0.70 -2.87
CA PHE A 186 15.48 -0.59 -3.54
C PHE A 186 16.78 -1.08 -4.19
N SER A 187 17.78 -0.19 -4.31
CA SER A 187 19.11 -0.55 -4.79
C SER A 187 19.95 -1.16 -3.66
N VAL A 188 20.90 -2.00 -4.05
CA VAL A 188 21.97 -2.50 -3.17
C VAL A 188 23.20 -1.61 -3.28
#